data_AF-A0A7K2Y5C4-F1
#
_entry.id   AF-A0A7K2Y5C4-F1
#
_cell.length_a   1.000
_cell.length_b   1.000
_cell.length_c   1.000
_cell.angle_alpha   90.00
_cell.angle_beta   90.00
_cell.angle_gamma   90.00
#
_symmetry.space_group_name_H-M   'P 1'
#
loop_
_entity.id
_entity.type
_entity.pdbx_description
1 polymer ?
#
loop_
_entity_poly.entity_id
_entity_poly.type
_entity_poly.pdbx_seq_one_letter_code
_entity_poly.pdbx_strand_id
1 'polypeptide(L)'
;MTGASGWIWDPDSWQEWAISLLRQKHGADNVIKVPDQDSGDLGIECFTRSGIVYQCYCPENPDLSPRALYNNHRDKITADVKKFIKNEAELERLFGSVKIRSWILFTPRHESHKSVQHCSDKATLVRQANLSYVTDDFMVDVHELADYRESAEILNRGPVLPAPVGVPASVPKMTPDGIDFRQVQSPLISVMDEKLSRIPQLVNPDKRATYRASLLGSHLAGEGLLDRYMESIPEVHQQIMDCVASVERGLLLAYGPGDHPHKVLASVIGEVRARVEQVVPGIATSNAESIALMAVTDWLQQCPLDFEEAG
;
A
#
# COMPACT_ATOMS: atom_id res chain seq x y z
N MET A 1 12.54 14.45 -5.06
CA MET A 1 13.08 14.36 -6.43
C MET A 1 13.32 12.89 -6.72
N THR A 2 12.61 12.32 -7.68
CA THR A 2 12.73 10.89 -8.03
C THR A 2 13.97 10.69 -8.89
N GLY A 3 14.96 9.96 -8.37
CA GLY A 3 16.12 9.50 -9.15
C GLY A 3 15.71 8.52 -10.25
N ALA A 4 16.61 8.29 -11.21
CA ALA A 4 16.39 7.40 -12.36
C ALA A 4 16.10 5.94 -11.97
N SER A 5 16.41 5.57 -10.73
CA SER A 5 16.18 4.26 -10.11
C SER A 5 14.86 4.12 -9.31
N GLY A 6 14.10 5.21 -9.14
CA GLY A 6 12.69 5.17 -8.70
C GLY A 6 12.39 4.94 -7.21
N TRP A 7 13.39 4.84 -6.30
CA TRP A 7 13.12 4.73 -4.85
C TRP A 7 13.27 6.10 -4.14
N ILE A 8 12.37 6.41 -3.20
CA ILE A 8 12.34 7.64 -2.37
C ILE A 8 12.34 7.25 -0.88
N TRP A 9 13.42 6.65 -0.40
CA TRP A 9 13.57 6.22 0.98
C TRP A 9 14.73 7.01 1.52
N ASP A 10 14.48 7.84 2.52
CA ASP A 10 15.54 8.23 3.45
C ASP A 10 15.94 7.00 4.31
N PRO A 11 17.13 7.01 4.92
CA PRO A 11 17.63 5.87 5.69
C PRO A 11 16.71 5.40 6.81
N ASP A 12 16.08 6.33 7.53
CA ASP A 12 15.25 6.02 8.69
C ASP A 12 13.93 5.38 8.24
N SER A 13 13.27 5.97 7.24
CA SER A 13 12.05 5.41 6.65
C SER A 13 12.29 4.03 6.03
N TRP A 14 13.45 3.80 5.40
CA TRP A 14 13.82 2.48 4.89
C TRP A 14 13.92 1.45 6.02
N GLN A 15 14.57 1.79 7.12
CA GLN A 15 14.77 0.87 8.25
C GLN A 15 13.42 0.45 8.86
N GLU A 16 12.52 1.39 9.11
CA GLU A 16 11.19 1.08 9.67
C GLU A 16 10.35 0.22 8.73
N TRP A 17 10.35 0.56 7.44
CA TRP A 17 9.63 -0.20 6.42
C TRP A 17 10.23 -1.60 6.23
N ALA A 18 11.56 -1.71 6.19
CA ALA A 18 12.27 -2.98 6.04
C ALA A 18 11.99 -3.94 7.21
N ILE A 19 11.96 -3.45 8.45
CA ILE A 19 11.59 -4.28 9.61
C ILE A 19 10.14 -4.77 9.49
N SER A 20 9.23 -3.93 9.00
CA SER A 20 7.83 -4.31 8.76
C SER A 20 7.71 -5.39 7.68
N LEU A 21 8.49 -5.27 6.60
CA LEU A 21 8.60 -6.28 5.56
C LEU A 21 9.15 -7.61 6.10
N LEU A 22 10.19 -7.57 6.92
CA LEU A 22 10.78 -8.75 7.52
C LEU A 22 9.80 -9.45 8.47
N ARG A 23 8.97 -8.70 9.20
CA ARG A 23 7.85 -9.25 10.00
C ARG A 23 6.79 -9.90 9.13
N GLN A 24 6.47 -9.31 7.97
CA GLN A 24 5.58 -9.93 7.00
C GLN A 24 6.17 -11.24 6.46
N LYS A 25 7.48 -11.29 6.22
CA LYS A 25 8.17 -12.47 5.67
C LYS A 25 8.33 -13.61 6.69
N HIS A 26 8.78 -13.29 7.89
CA HIS A 26 9.19 -14.27 8.91
C HIS A 26 8.13 -14.49 9.99
N GLY A 27 7.07 -13.67 10.03
CA GLY A 27 6.08 -13.61 11.09
C GLY A 27 6.48 -12.59 12.17
N ALA A 28 5.51 -11.79 12.64
CA ALA A 28 5.76 -10.70 13.58
C ALA A 28 6.42 -11.16 14.88
N ASP A 29 6.00 -12.32 15.42
CA ASP A 29 6.53 -12.89 16.67
C ASP A 29 7.96 -13.44 16.54
N ASN A 30 8.42 -13.63 15.29
CA ASN A 30 9.72 -14.19 15.00
C ASN A 30 10.79 -13.13 14.75
N VAL A 31 10.43 -11.85 14.58
CA VAL A 31 11.39 -10.75 14.32
C VAL A 31 11.49 -9.83 15.53
N ILE A 32 12.66 -9.80 16.14
CA ILE A 32 12.99 -8.99 17.30
C ILE A 32 13.73 -7.74 16.81
N LYS A 33 13.10 -6.57 16.92
CA LYS A 33 13.75 -5.28 16.67
C LYS A 33 14.77 -5.00 17.78
N VAL A 34 15.93 -4.48 17.41
CA VAL A 34 16.94 -3.96 18.33
C VAL A 34 16.84 -2.44 18.30
N PRO A 35 16.33 -1.80 19.37
CA PRO A 35 16.24 -0.34 19.44
C PRO A 35 17.63 0.29 19.54
N ASP A 36 17.83 1.42 18.88
CA ASP A 36 19.09 2.16 18.81
C ASP A 36 19.10 3.42 19.70
N GLN A 37 17.95 3.78 20.28
CA GLN A 37 17.77 5.01 21.07
C GLN A 37 18.59 5.01 22.37
N ASP A 38 18.97 3.85 22.89
CA ASP A 38 19.83 3.73 24.07
C ASP A 38 21.14 3.03 23.70
N SER A 39 22.20 3.84 23.53
CA SER A 39 23.56 3.38 23.30
C SER A 39 23.82 2.66 21.94
N GLY A 40 22.90 2.78 20.98
CA GLY A 40 23.03 2.26 19.61
C GLY A 40 22.58 0.79 19.45
N ASP A 41 22.63 0.31 18.21
CA ASP A 41 22.05 -0.98 17.75
C ASP A 41 23.01 -2.18 17.80
N LEU A 42 24.22 -2.00 18.36
CA LEU A 42 25.33 -2.96 18.32
C LEU A 42 25.74 -3.43 16.90
N GLY A 43 25.29 -2.72 15.85
CA GLY A 43 25.49 -3.06 14.44
C GLY A 43 24.45 -4.01 13.84
N ILE A 44 23.27 -4.13 14.45
CA ILE A 44 22.14 -4.94 13.96
C ILE A 44 20.80 -4.21 14.17
N GLU A 45 19.91 -4.20 13.18
CA GLU A 45 18.59 -3.56 13.31
C GLU A 45 17.53 -4.51 13.88
N CYS A 46 17.62 -5.78 13.49
CA CYS A 46 16.77 -6.82 14.01
C CYS A 46 17.40 -8.20 13.83
N PHE A 47 16.87 -9.18 14.58
CA PHE A 47 17.20 -10.58 14.39
C PHE A 47 15.95 -11.44 14.46
N THR A 48 16.05 -12.65 13.92
CA THR A 48 14.97 -13.61 13.89
C THR A 48 15.21 -14.74 14.89
N ARG A 49 14.13 -15.34 15.42
CA ARG A 49 14.21 -16.55 16.25
C ARG A 49 14.85 -17.74 15.53
N SER A 50 14.88 -17.71 14.20
CA SER A 50 15.51 -18.74 13.34
C SER A 50 16.99 -18.48 13.03
N GLY A 51 17.61 -17.50 13.70
CA GLY A 51 19.05 -17.29 13.66
C GLY A 51 19.54 -16.40 12.51
N ILE A 52 18.70 -15.51 11.99
CA ILE A 52 19.08 -14.55 10.95
C ILE A 52 19.13 -13.15 11.55
N VAL A 53 20.26 -12.47 11.40
CA VAL A 53 20.46 -11.07 11.77
C VAL A 53 20.35 -10.19 10.52
N TYR A 54 19.74 -9.03 10.66
CA TYR A 54 19.61 -8.04 9.59
C TYR A 54 20.22 -6.70 10.02
N GLN A 55 21.05 -6.13 9.15
CA GLN A 55 21.35 -4.69 9.15
C GLN A 55 20.68 -4.05 7.94
N CYS A 56 19.74 -3.13 8.18
CA CYS A 56 19.11 -2.36 7.11
C CYS A 56 20.04 -1.22 6.70
N TYR A 57 20.24 -1.04 5.40
CA TYR A 57 21.07 0.04 4.89
C TYR A 57 20.48 0.62 3.61
N CYS A 58 20.20 1.92 3.64
CA CYS A 58 19.74 2.69 2.50
C CYS A 58 20.82 3.72 2.12
N PRO A 59 21.49 3.60 0.96
CA PRO A 59 22.34 4.66 0.44
C PRO A 59 21.59 5.99 0.29
N GLU A 60 22.17 7.10 0.76
CA GLU A 60 21.55 8.45 0.67
C GLU A 60 21.26 8.88 -0.77
N ASN A 61 22.10 8.47 -1.71
CA ASN A 61 21.91 8.75 -3.13
C ASN A 61 21.37 7.49 -3.84
N PRO A 62 20.12 7.51 -4.37
CA PRO A 62 19.56 6.36 -5.05
C PRO A 62 20.25 6.07 -6.40
N ASP A 63 20.89 7.07 -7.03
CA ASP A 63 21.48 6.98 -8.37
C ASP A 63 23.00 6.72 -8.36
N LEU A 64 23.50 6.07 -7.32
CA LEU A 64 24.91 5.64 -7.25
C LEU A 64 25.25 4.67 -8.39
N SER A 65 26.43 4.86 -9.01
CA SER A 65 27.00 3.85 -9.91
C SER A 65 27.20 2.50 -9.19
N PRO A 66 27.21 1.36 -9.91
CA PRO A 66 27.43 0.04 -9.29
C PRO A 66 28.71 -0.01 -8.43
N ARG A 67 29.78 0.69 -8.85
CA ARG A 67 31.03 0.76 -8.09
C ARG A 67 30.90 1.55 -6.80
N ALA A 68 30.21 2.69 -6.82
CA ALA A 68 30.00 3.52 -5.64
C ALA A 68 29.07 2.82 -4.65
N LEU A 69 27.98 2.20 -5.15
CA LEU A 69 27.08 1.39 -4.34
C LEU A 69 27.83 0.21 -3.67
N TYR A 70 28.68 -0.50 -4.42
CA TYR A 70 29.54 -1.53 -3.85
C TYR A 70 30.44 -1.01 -2.74
N ASN A 71 31.11 0.13 -2.93
CA ASN A 71 31.98 0.70 -1.88
C ASN A 71 31.19 0.97 -0.59
N ASN A 72 29.99 1.54 -0.72
CA ASN A 72 29.09 1.78 0.40
C ASN A 72 28.72 0.49 1.13
N HIS A 73 28.29 -0.55 0.39
CA HIS A 73 27.99 -1.86 0.98
C HIS A 73 29.20 -2.47 1.68
N ARG A 74 30.37 -2.48 1.01
CA ARG A 74 31.62 -3.02 1.56
C ARG A 74 31.98 -2.34 2.89
N ASP A 75 31.88 -1.01 2.95
CA ASP A 75 32.25 -0.23 4.12
C ASP A 75 31.26 -0.47 5.27
N LYS A 76 29.96 -0.48 4.98
CA LYS A 76 28.91 -0.78 5.96
C LYS A 76 29.05 -2.19 6.53
N ILE A 77 29.16 -3.22 5.67
CA ILE A 77 29.37 -4.61 6.09
C ILE A 77 30.65 -4.74 6.93
N THR A 78 31.75 -4.09 6.52
CA THR A 78 33.01 -4.16 7.28
C THR A 78 32.88 -3.53 8.66
N ALA A 79 32.25 -2.36 8.75
CA ALA A 79 32.07 -1.66 10.00
C ALA A 79 31.17 -2.45 10.97
N ASP A 80 30.04 -2.96 10.48
CA ASP A 80 29.05 -3.59 11.33
C ASP A 80 29.39 -5.03 11.69
N VAL A 81 30.02 -5.81 10.79
CA VAL A 81 30.59 -7.12 11.17
C VAL A 81 31.66 -6.96 12.25
N LYS A 82 32.46 -5.88 12.21
CA LYS A 82 33.43 -5.60 13.27
C LYS A 82 32.73 -5.33 14.61
N LYS A 83 31.59 -4.62 14.62
CA LYS A 83 30.77 -4.44 15.83
C LYS A 83 30.17 -5.76 16.30
N PHE A 84 29.66 -6.57 15.37
CA PHE A 84 29.10 -7.90 15.63
C PHE A 84 30.10 -8.85 16.31
N ILE A 85 31.40 -8.73 16.02
CA ILE A 85 32.45 -9.48 16.73
C ILE A 85 32.85 -8.78 18.04
N LYS A 86 33.03 -7.45 18.02
CA LYS A 86 33.53 -6.69 19.19
C LYS A 86 32.58 -6.72 20.38
N ASN A 87 31.26 -6.76 20.14
CA ASN A 87 30.23 -6.65 21.16
C ASN A 87 29.74 -8.03 21.65
N GLU A 88 30.60 -9.05 21.64
CA GLU A 88 30.27 -10.45 21.92
C GLU A 88 29.40 -10.63 23.18
N ALA A 89 29.84 -10.11 24.33
CA ALA A 89 29.12 -10.29 25.59
C ALA A 89 27.72 -9.65 25.63
N GLU A 90 27.54 -8.52 24.94
CA GLU A 90 26.24 -7.83 24.83
C GLU A 90 25.31 -8.61 23.89
N LEU A 91 25.83 -9.03 22.74
CA LEU A 91 25.09 -9.79 21.74
C LEU A 91 24.71 -11.18 22.22
N GLU A 92 25.57 -11.85 23.00
CA GLU A 92 25.24 -13.14 23.63
C GLU A 92 24.04 -13.01 24.57
N ARG A 93 23.96 -11.93 25.36
CA ARG A 93 22.79 -11.65 26.20
C ARG A 93 21.56 -11.29 25.38
N LEU A 94 21.74 -10.51 24.32
CA LEU A 94 20.65 -10.07 23.44
C LEU A 94 19.99 -11.26 22.73
N PHE A 95 20.79 -12.19 22.20
CA PHE A 95 20.29 -13.36 21.48
C PHE A 95 19.78 -14.47 22.41
N GLY A 96 20.30 -14.54 23.63
CA GLY A 96 19.94 -15.57 24.60
C GLY A 96 20.21 -16.97 24.06
N SER A 97 19.16 -17.76 23.83
CA SER A 97 19.29 -19.13 23.32
C SER A 97 19.39 -19.22 21.79
N VAL A 98 19.23 -18.12 21.06
CA VAL A 98 19.23 -18.13 19.59
C VAL A 98 20.67 -18.25 19.07
N LYS A 99 20.93 -19.24 18.20
CA LYS A 99 22.18 -19.35 17.45
C LYS A 99 22.03 -18.68 16.10
N ILE A 100 22.94 -17.77 15.77
CA ILE A 100 22.96 -17.00 14.54
C ILE A 100 23.71 -17.78 13.47
N ARG A 101 23.01 -18.05 12.36
CA ARG A 101 23.54 -18.73 11.16
C ARG A 101 23.76 -17.79 9.98
N SER A 102 23.19 -16.59 10.02
CA SER A 102 23.35 -15.63 8.93
C SER A 102 23.29 -14.19 9.43
N TRP A 103 24.14 -13.34 8.86
CA TRP A 103 24.08 -11.89 8.98
C TRP A 103 23.86 -11.29 7.60
N ILE A 104 22.82 -10.47 7.45
CA ILE A 104 22.36 -9.99 6.14
C ILE A 104 22.39 -8.46 6.13
N LEU A 105 23.10 -7.87 5.17
CA LEU A 105 22.88 -6.49 4.78
C LEU A 105 21.62 -6.43 3.92
N PHE A 106 20.55 -5.81 4.42
CA PHE A 106 19.32 -5.61 3.65
C PHE A 106 19.24 -4.19 3.10
N THR A 107 19.35 -4.07 1.78
CA THR A 107 19.45 -2.81 1.03
C THR A 107 18.39 -2.77 -0.06
N PRO A 108 17.99 -1.61 -0.61
CA PRO A 108 16.95 -1.62 -1.64
C PRO A 108 17.43 -2.24 -2.97
N ARG A 109 18.72 -2.16 -3.31
CA ARG A 109 19.30 -2.77 -4.53
C ARG A 109 20.75 -3.20 -4.34
N HIS A 110 21.17 -4.21 -5.09
CA HIS A 110 22.53 -4.73 -5.08
C HIS A 110 23.00 -5.16 -6.48
N GLU A 111 24.11 -4.57 -6.97
CA GLU A 111 24.50 -4.69 -8.39
C GLU A 111 25.94 -5.16 -8.63
N SER A 112 26.65 -5.66 -7.60
CA SER A 112 28.06 -6.05 -7.75
C SER A 112 28.38 -7.38 -7.10
N HIS A 113 28.85 -8.35 -7.91
CA HIS A 113 29.38 -9.63 -7.40
C HIS A 113 30.49 -9.44 -6.35
N LYS A 114 31.17 -8.29 -6.35
CA LYS A 114 32.21 -7.98 -5.36
C LYS A 114 31.65 -7.88 -3.94
N SER A 115 30.39 -7.48 -3.76
CA SER A 115 29.77 -7.50 -2.43
C SER A 115 29.63 -8.93 -1.94
N VAL A 116 29.26 -9.88 -2.81
CA VAL A 116 29.17 -11.31 -2.47
C VAL A 116 30.54 -11.89 -2.10
N GLN A 117 31.59 -11.53 -2.83
CA GLN A 117 32.98 -11.91 -2.49
C GLN A 117 33.38 -11.37 -1.11
N HIS A 118 33.14 -10.08 -0.87
CA HIS A 118 33.43 -9.44 0.41
C HIS A 118 32.64 -10.08 1.56
N CYS A 119 31.39 -10.47 1.32
CA CYS A 119 30.60 -11.19 2.31
C CYS A 119 31.22 -12.56 2.67
N SER A 120 31.70 -13.32 1.67
CA SER A 120 32.41 -14.59 1.92
C SER A 120 33.64 -14.41 2.83
N ASP A 121 34.41 -13.34 2.60
CA ASP A 121 35.56 -13.01 3.44
C ASP A 121 35.13 -12.68 4.88
N LYS A 122 34.03 -11.93 5.05
CA LYS A 122 33.48 -11.57 6.36
C LYS A 122 32.86 -12.74 7.10
N ALA A 123 32.21 -13.67 6.41
CA ALA A 123 31.72 -14.91 6.99
C ALA A 123 32.88 -15.73 7.58
N THR A 124 33.99 -15.82 6.84
CA THR A 124 35.21 -16.49 7.31
C THR A 124 35.78 -15.82 8.56
N LEU A 125 35.84 -14.48 8.56
CA LEU A 125 36.30 -13.70 9.71
C LEU A 125 35.46 -13.96 10.97
N VAL A 126 34.13 -13.98 10.85
CA VAL A 126 33.23 -14.23 11.99
C VAL A 126 33.38 -15.66 12.50
N ARG A 127 33.46 -16.66 11.62
CA ARG A 127 33.70 -18.05 12.02
C ARG A 127 35.02 -18.21 12.76
N GLN A 128 36.08 -17.54 12.31
CA GLN A 128 37.39 -17.55 12.99
C GLN A 128 37.39 -16.84 14.35
N ALA A 129 36.42 -15.95 14.61
CA ALA A 129 36.27 -15.31 15.92
C ALA A 129 35.72 -16.26 16.99
N ASN A 130 35.21 -17.45 16.62
CA ASN A 130 34.71 -18.49 17.54
C ASN A 130 33.67 -17.98 18.55
N LEU A 131 32.77 -17.10 18.10
CA LEU A 131 31.72 -16.51 18.92
C LEU A 131 30.71 -17.57 19.35
N SER A 132 30.38 -17.63 20.64
CA SER A 132 29.52 -18.68 21.19
C SER A 132 28.12 -18.73 20.55
N TYR A 133 27.58 -17.58 20.13
CA TYR A 133 26.24 -17.45 19.55
C TYR A 133 26.18 -17.71 18.04
N VAL A 134 27.29 -18.03 17.38
CA VAL A 134 27.34 -18.25 15.92
C VAL A 134 27.39 -19.75 15.60
N THR A 135 26.76 -20.17 14.50
CA THR A 135 26.84 -21.55 14.00
C THR A 135 28.09 -21.78 13.14
N ASP A 136 28.54 -23.03 13.03
CA ASP A 136 29.73 -23.39 12.24
C ASP A 136 29.57 -23.11 10.75
N ASP A 137 28.34 -23.13 10.24
CA ASP A 137 27.95 -22.84 8.86
C ASP A 137 27.58 -21.36 8.63
N PHE A 138 27.98 -20.45 9.54
CA PHE A 138 27.61 -19.05 9.47
C PHE A 138 28.00 -18.36 8.16
N MET A 139 27.03 -17.62 7.63
CA MET A 139 27.11 -16.86 6.39
C MET A 139 26.92 -15.36 6.60
N VAL A 140 27.49 -14.58 5.69
CA VAL A 140 27.21 -13.15 5.53
C VAL A 140 26.66 -13.00 4.12
N ASP A 141 25.58 -12.25 3.95
CA ASP A 141 24.93 -12.05 2.65
C ASP A 141 24.45 -10.61 2.45
N VAL A 142 24.15 -10.25 1.21
CA VAL A 142 23.44 -9.02 0.85
C VAL A 142 22.13 -9.43 0.20
N HIS A 143 21.03 -9.00 0.78
CA HIS A 143 19.72 -9.15 0.15
C HIS A 143 19.22 -7.79 -0.33
N GLU A 144 18.45 -7.82 -1.42
CA GLU A 144 17.78 -6.66 -1.97
C GLU A 144 16.26 -6.76 -1.88
N LEU A 145 15.57 -5.64 -2.11
CA LEU A 145 14.10 -5.60 -2.06
C LEU A 145 13.45 -6.65 -2.98
N ALA A 146 14.07 -6.93 -4.13
CA ALA A 146 13.57 -7.90 -5.09
C ALA A 146 13.47 -9.33 -4.51
N ASP A 147 14.34 -9.69 -3.55
CA ASP A 147 14.34 -11.00 -2.88
C ASP A 147 13.09 -11.22 -2.01
N TYR A 148 12.38 -10.14 -1.67
CA TYR A 148 11.20 -10.14 -0.81
C TYR A 148 9.93 -9.66 -1.53
N ARG A 149 9.92 -9.69 -2.86
CA ARG A 149 8.83 -9.14 -3.71
C ARG A 149 7.43 -9.52 -3.23
N GLU A 150 7.17 -10.80 -2.98
CA GLU A 150 5.85 -11.27 -2.55
C GLU A 150 5.43 -10.66 -1.20
N SER A 151 6.34 -10.62 -0.23
CA SER A 151 6.09 -10.01 1.07
C SER A 151 5.91 -8.49 0.95
N ALA A 152 6.63 -7.85 0.03
CA ALA A 152 6.50 -6.42 -0.24
C ALA A 152 5.17 -6.10 -0.90
N GLU A 153 4.71 -6.93 -1.84
CA GLU A 153 3.39 -6.81 -2.44
C GLU A 153 2.28 -6.97 -1.41
N ILE A 154 2.38 -7.95 -0.50
CA ILE A 154 1.39 -8.12 0.58
C ILE A 154 1.40 -6.91 1.52
N LEU A 155 2.57 -6.46 1.97
CA LEU A 155 2.69 -5.30 2.85
C LEU A 155 2.14 -4.03 2.20
N ASN A 156 2.42 -3.81 0.92
CA ASN A 156 1.95 -2.65 0.16
C ASN A 156 0.44 -2.68 -0.14
N ARG A 157 -0.18 -3.87 -0.17
CA ARG A 157 -1.65 -3.99 -0.27
C ARG A 157 -2.36 -3.53 1.01
N GLY A 158 -1.64 -3.43 2.13
CA GLY A 158 -2.21 -3.10 3.42
C GLY A 158 -2.97 -4.28 4.05
N PRO A 159 -3.66 -4.06 5.20
CA PRO A 159 -4.56 -5.06 5.75
C PRO A 159 -5.60 -5.47 4.68
N VAL A 160 -6.09 -6.70 4.69
CA VAL A 160 -7.20 -7.11 3.82
C VAL A 160 -8.37 -7.44 4.72
N LEU A 161 -9.53 -6.83 4.47
CA LEU A 161 -10.74 -7.18 5.21
C LEU A 161 -11.07 -8.67 4.98
N PRO A 162 -11.31 -9.47 6.05
CA PRO A 162 -11.61 -10.88 5.90
C PRO A 162 -12.94 -11.08 5.16
N ALA A 163 -13.11 -12.25 4.53
CA ALA A 163 -14.42 -12.63 4.02
C ALA A 163 -15.43 -12.85 5.17
N PRO A 164 -16.72 -12.52 5.00
CA PRO A 164 -17.35 -12.00 3.78
C PRO A 164 -17.19 -10.48 3.58
N VAL A 165 -16.73 -9.75 4.60
CA VAL A 165 -16.68 -8.28 4.64
C VAL A 165 -15.88 -7.72 3.45
N GLY A 166 -14.66 -8.21 3.22
CA GLY A 166 -13.77 -7.73 2.16
C GLY A 166 -14.04 -8.26 0.76
N VAL A 167 -15.07 -9.09 0.56
CA VAL A 167 -15.36 -9.67 -0.77
C VAL A 167 -15.75 -8.56 -1.75
N PRO A 168 -15.14 -8.49 -2.95
CA PRO A 168 -15.54 -7.50 -3.95
C PRO A 168 -17.03 -7.61 -4.30
N ALA A 169 -17.74 -6.49 -4.34
CA ALA A 169 -19.12 -6.48 -4.80
C ALA A 169 -19.19 -6.85 -6.29
N SER A 170 -20.21 -7.64 -6.64
CA SER A 170 -20.48 -7.96 -8.04
C SER A 170 -21.40 -6.88 -8.62
N VAL A 171 -20.91 -6.14 -9.61
CA VAL A 171 -21.76 -5.22 -10.38
C VAL A 171 -22.76 -6.06 -11.19
N PRO A 172 -24.08 -5.87 -10.98
CA PRO A 172 -25.09 -6.60 -11.74
C PRO A 172 -24.92 -6.33 -13.23
N LYS A 173 -24.79 -7.40 -14.01
CA LYS A 173 -24.76 -7.32 -15.48
C LYS A 173 -26.14 -7.64 -16.02
N MET A 174 -26.48 -7.04 -17.15
CA MET A 174 -27.72 -7.38 -17.88
C MET A 174 -27.68 -8.87 -18.25
N THR A 175 -28.64 -9.62 -17.72
CA THR A 175 -28.91 -11.01 -18.13
C THR A 175 -30.09 -11.02 -19.12
N PRO A 176 -30.22 -12.05 -19.98
CA PRO A 176 -31.36 -12.16 -20.90
C PRO A 176 -32.73 -12.06 -20.21
N ASP A 177 -32.83 -12.58 -18.99
CA ASP A 177 -34.06 -12.55 -18.17
C ASP A 177 -34.04 -11.41 -17.11
N GLY A 178 -33.04 -10.52 -17.14
CA GLY A 178 -32.84 -9.46 -16.15
C GLY A 178 -33.41 -8.11 -16.58
N ILE A 179 -33.41 -7.15 -15.65
CA ILE A 179 -33.80 -5.77 -15.95
C ILE A 179 -32.71 -5.12 -16.82
N ASP A 180 -33.07 -4.62 -18.01
CA ASP A 180 -32.21 -3.72 -18.78
C ASP A 180 -32.23 -2.34 -18.12
N PHE A 181 -31.16 -1.99 -17.40
CA PHE A 181 -31.03 -0.69 -16.74
C PHE A 181 -31.10 0.50 -17.71
N ARG A 182 -30.90 0.29 -19.02
CA ARG A 182 -31.10 1.34 -20.02
C ARG A 182 -32.58 1.67 -20.22
N GLN A 183 -33.49 0.75 -19.87
CA GLN A 183 -34.94 0.92 -20.04
C GLN A 183 -35.65 1.37 -18.76
N VAL A 184 -34.93 1.50 -17.64
CA VAL A 184 -35.51 1.95 -16.36
C VAL A 184 -35.97 3.40 -16.49
N GLN A 185 -37.21 3.66 -16.09
CA GLN A 185 -37.82 4.98 -16.06
C GLN A 185 -38.29 5.32 -14.65
N SER A 186 -37.89 6.49 -14.15
CA SER A 186 -38.39 7.08 -12.91
C SER A 186 -38.13 8.59 -12.93
N PRO A 187 -38.79 9.39 -12.07
CA PRO A 187 -38.47 10.80 -11.93
C PRO A 187 -36.99 11.07 -11.63
N LEU A 188 -36.35 10.23 -10.81
CA LEU A 188 -34.92 10.33 -10.49
C LEU A 188 -34.03 10.04 -11.71
N ILE A 189 -34.44 9.10 -12.56
CA ILE A 189 -33.75 8.83 -13.83
C ILE A 189 -33.84 10.02 -14.77
N SER A 190 -35.00 10.68 -14.85
CA SER A 190 -35.18 11.88 -15.67
C SER A 190 -34.27 13.03 -15.22
N VAL A 191 -34.16 13.27 -13.90
CA VAL A 191 -33.25 14.28 -13.34
C VAL A 191 -31.80 13.96 -13.70
N MET A 192 -31.36 12.73 -13.46
CA MET A 192 -30.01 12.30 -13.82
C MET A 192 -29.74 12.43 -15.33
N ASP A 193 -30.71 12.08 -16.19
CA ASP A 193 -30.55 12.18 -17.64
C ASP A 193 -30.42 13.62 -18.12
N GLU A 194 -31.15 14.55 -17.50
CA GLU A 194 -31.04 15.97 -17.78
C GLU A 194 -29.62 16.46 -17.49
N LYS A 195 -29.10 16.18 -16.29
CA LYS A 195 -27.72 16.53 -15.91
C LYS A 195 -26.69 15.93 -16.85
N LEU A 196 -26.81 14.63 -17.12
CA LEU A 196 -25.86 13.92 -17.99
C LEU A 196 -25.91 14.45 -19.44
N SER A 197 -27.05 14.97 -19.91
CA SER A 197 -27.15 15.54 -21.26
C SER A 197 -26.27 16.78 -21.45
N ARG A 198 -25.92 17.49 -20.37
CA ARG A 198 -25.05 18.68 -20.38
C ARG A 198 -23.56 18.33 -20.51
N ILE A 199 -23.22 17.04 -20.45
CA ILE A 199 -21.87 16.54 -20.72
C ILE A 199 -21.72 16.34 -22.24
N PRO A 200 -20.79 17.03 -22.93
CA PRO A 200 -20.67 16.97 -24.40
C PRO A 200 -20.56 15.55 -24.97
N GLN A 201 -19.93 14.65 -24.23
CA GLN A 201 -19.74 13.24 -24.62
C GLN A 201 -21.03 12.40 -24.56
N LEU A 202 -22.04 12.86 -23.81
CA LEU A 202 -23.28 12.15 -23.47
C LEU A 202 -24.55 12.84 -24.03
N VAL A 203 -24.39 13.79 -24.95
CA VAL A 203 -25.52 14.41 -25.66
C VAL A 203 -26.35 13.36 -26.41
N ASN A 204 -25.68 12.36 -27.02
CA ASN A 204 -26.33 11.25 -27.70
C ASN A 204 -27.12 10.38 -26.69
N PRO A 205 -28.45 10.19 -26.88
CA PRO A 205 -29.30 9.46 -25.94
C PRO A 205 -28.89 8.00 -25.70
N ASP A 206 -28.43 7.27 -26.72
CA ASP A 206 -28.03 5.87 -26.58
C ASP A 206 -26.74 5.73 -25.76
N LYS A 207 -25.77 6.63 -26.01
CA LYS A 207 -24.54 6.71 -25.20
C LYS A 207 -24.86 7.06 -23.74
N ARG A 208 -25.77 8.01 -23.53
CA ARG A 208 -26.22 8.41 -22.18
C ARG A 208 -26.92 7.28 -21.46
N ALA A 209 -27.85 6.58 -22.11
CA ALA A 209 -28.54 5.44 -21.53
C ALA A 209 -27.58 4.32 -21.12
N THR A 210 -26.55 4.07 -21.94
CA THR A 210 -25.50 3.09 -21.63
C THR A 210 -24.66 3.51 -20.43
N TYR A 211 -24.24 4.79 -20.39
CA TYR A 211 -23.48 5.34 -19.27
C TYR A 211 -24.27 5.29 -17.97
N ARG A 212 -25.53 5.72 -18.01
CA ARG A 212 -26.49 5.64 -16.90
C ARG A 212 -26.66 4.22 -16.40
N ALA A 213 -26.84 3.25 -17.29
CA ALA A 213 -27.01 1.85 -16.91
C ALA A 213 -25.78 1.32 -16.13
N SER A 214 -24.57 1.73 -16.51
CA SER A 214 -23.34 1.40 -15.79
C SER A 214 -23.29 2.03 -14.39
N LEU A 215 -23.76 3.28 -14.25
CA LEU A 215 -23.87 3.95 -12.95
C LEU A 215 -24.86 3.23 -12.03
N LEU A 216 -26.05 2.89 -12.52
CA LEU A 216 -27.07 2.17 -11.75
C LEU A 216 -26.58 0.80 -11.27
N GLY A 217 -25.88 0.04 -12.13
CA GLY A 217 -25.28 -1.23 -11.70
C GLY A 217 -24.22 -1.04 -10.61
N SER A 218 -23.39 0.00 -10.73
CA SER A 218 -22.35 0.30 -9.73
C SER A 218 -22.94 0.82 -8.42
N HIS A 219 -24.06 1.56 -8.50
CA HIS A 219 -24.81 2.03 -7.35
C HIS A 219 -25.35 0.86 -6.52
N LEU A 220 -26.00 -0.12 -7.15
CA LEU A 220 -26.46 -1.34 -6.47
C LEU A 220 -25.31 -2.13 -5.81
N ALA A 221 -24.15 -2.16 -6.47
CA ALA A 221 -22.96 -2.80 -5.89
C ALA A 221 -22.46 -2.04 -4.65
N GLY A 222 -22.52 -0.71 -4.66
CA GLY A 222 -22.21 0.15 -3.51
C GLY A 222 -23.20 -0.03 -2.36
N GLU A 223 -24.51 -0.02 -2.63
CA GLU A 223 -25.55 -0.23 -1.61
C GLU A 223 -25.37 -1.60 -0.94
N GLY A 224 -25.16 -2.66 -1.72
CA GLY A 224 -24.92 -3.99 -1.16
C GLY A 224 -23.62 -4.10 -0.34
N LEU A 225 -22.65 -3.21 -0.53
CA LEU A 225 -21.48 -3.10 0.35
C LEU A 225 -21.85 -2.38 1.64
N LEU A 226 -22.59 -1.28 1.57
CA LEU A 226 -23.05 -0.56 2.76
C LEU A 226 -23.91 -1.44 3.66
N ASP A 227 -24.86 -2.19 3.09
CA ASP A 227 -25.68 -3.14 3.84
C ASP A 227 -24.80 -4.17 4.57
N ARG A 228 -23.81 -4.73 3.86
CA ARG A 228 -22.87 -5.68 4.46
C ARG A 228 -22.05 -5.06 5.59
N TYR A 229 -21.57 -3.83 5.40
CA TYR A 229 -20.83 -3.12 6.46
C TYR A 229 -21.74 -2.78 7.63
N MET A 230 -22.99 -2.38 7.38
CA MET A 230 -23.97 -2.12 8.43
C MET A 230 -24.25 -3.38 9.26
N GLU A 231 -24.34 -4.55 8.63
CA GLU A 231 -24.55 -5.82 9.32
C GLU A 231 -23.30 -6.32 10.06
N SER A 232 -22.12 -6.12 9.48
CA SER A 232 -20.87 -6.72 9.99
C SER A 232 -20.10 -5.80 10.94
N ILE A 233 -20.00 -4.51 10.61
CA ILE A 233 -19.19 -3.49 11.30
C ILE A 233 -19.90 -2.11 11.19
N PRO A 234 -20.95 -1.84 11.98
CA PRO A 234 -21.77 -0.64 11.88
C PRO A 234 -21.00 0.68 11.94
N GLU A 235 -19.90 0.72 12.70
CA GLU A 235 -19.04 1.89 12.84
C GLU A 235 -18.36 2.24 11.51
N VAL A 236 -17.94 1.23 10.75
CA VAL A 236 -17.35 1.41 9.40
C VAL A 236 -18.40 1.94 8.44
N HIS A 237 -19.62 1.40 8.49
CA HIS A 237 -20.74 1.93 7.70
C HIS A 237 -20.97 3.42 8.00
N GLN A 238 -21.07 3.79 9.27
CA GLN A 238 -21.30 5.19 9.66
C GLN A 238 -20.16 6.10 9.19
N GLN A 239 -18.90 5.67 9.33
CA GLN A 239 -17.74 6.44 8.85
C GLN A 239 -17.75 6.65 7.33
N ILE A 240 -18.15 5.64 6.56
CA ILE A 240 -18.32 5.77 5.10
C ILE A 240 -19.40 6.81 4.81
N MET A 241 -20.57 6.72 5.46
CA MET A 241 -21.68 7.65 5.24
C MET A 241 -21.31 9.09 5.60
N ASP A 242 -20.60 9.30 6.72
CA ASP A 242 -20.13 10.62 7.15
C ASP A 242 -19.13 11.21 6.15
N CYS A 243 -18.25 10.37 5.61
CA CYS A 243 -17.30 10.72 4.56
C CYS A 243 -18.01 11.16 3.28
N VAL A 244 -18.94 10.35 2.77
CA VAL A 244 -19.73 10.66 1.57
C VAL A 244 -20.47 11.99 1.76
N ALA A 245 -21.21 12.13 2.86
CA ALA A 245 -21.94 13.36 3.17
C ALA A 245 -21.02 14.58 3.31
N SER A 246 -19.78 14.39 3.79
CA SER A 246 -18.79 15.48 3.85
C SER A 246 -18.32 15.93 2.47
N VAL A 247 -18.11 14.99 1.54
CA VAL A 247 -17.72 15.34 0.17
C VAL A 247 -18.88 16.07 -0.51
N GLU A 248 -20.11 15.57 -0.38
CA GLU A 248 -21.32 16.20 -0.91
C GLU A 248 -21.53 17.63 -0.40
N ARG A 249 -21.27 17.90 0.89
CA ARG A 249 -21.28 19.27 1.41
C ARG A 249 -20.21 20.15 0.77
N GLY A 250 -19.04 19.59 0.47
CA GLY A 250 -17.98 20.27 -0.26
C GLY A 250 -18.39 20.62 -1.69
N LEU A 251 -19.11 19.73 -2.38
CA LEU A 251 -19.68 19.98 -3.72
C LEU A 251 -20.55 21.24 -3.74
N LEU A 252 -21.39 21.44 -2.73
CA LEU A 252 -22.25 22.63 -2.63
C LEU A 252 -21.47 23.95 -2.56
N LEU A 253 -20.22 23.91 -2.09
CA LEU A 253 -19.38 25.08 -1.82
C LEU A 253 -18.31 25.32 -2.89
N ALA A 254 -17.93 24.28 -3.64
CA ALA A 254 -16.75 24.29 -4.50
C ALA A 254 -17.04 24.63 -5.98
N TYR A 255 -18.29 24.53 -6.44
CA TYR A 255 -18.61 24.74 -7.86
C TYR A 255 -18.93 26.20 -8.19
N GLY A 256 -18.23 26.70 -9.21
CA GLY A 256 -18.42 28.03 -9.77
C GLY A 256 -18.69 28.00 -11.28
N PRO A 257 -19.00 29.16 -11.88
CA PRO A 257 -19.28 29.26 -13.30
C PRO A 257 -18.10 28.80 -14.17
N GLY A 258 -18.35 27.98 -15.20
CA GLY A 258 -17.36 27.54 -16.20
C GLY A 258 -16.65 26.20 -15.94
N ASP A 259 -16.98 25.46 -14.87
CA ASP A 259 -16.38 24.15 -14.60
C ASP A 259 -16.85 23.06 -15.58
N HIS A 260 -15.94 22.17 -15.99
CA HIS A 260 -16.28 21.07 -16.89
C HIS A 260 -16.93 19.89 -16.15
N PRO A 261 -18.17 19.49 -16.49
CA PRO A 261 -18.93 18.46 -15.76
C PRO A 261 -18.22 17.12 -15.56
N HIS A 262 -17.50 16.65 -16.58
CA HIS A 262 -16.77 15.38 -16.51
C HIS A 262 -15.57 15.43 -15.55
N LYS A 263 -14.91 16.60 -15.41
CA LYS A 263 -13.81 16.79 -14.45
C LYS A 263 -14.35 16.87 -13.03
N VAL A 264 -15.49 17.54 -12.87
CA VAL A 264 -16.24 17.61 -11.61
C VAL A 264 -16.53 16.20 -11.13
N LEU A 265 -17.23 15.38 -11.93
CA LEU A 265 -17.57 14.00 -11.57
C LEU A 265 -16.33 13.16 -11.26
N ALA A 266 -15.28 13.24 -12.09
CA ALA A 266 -14.04 12.50 -11.84
C ALA A 266 -13.36 12.91 -10.51
N SER A 267 -13.40 14.20 -10.16
CA SER A 267 -12.89 14.71 -8.89
C SER A 267 -13.68 14.16 -7.71
N VAL A 268 -15.02 14.16 -7.79
CA VAL A 268 -15.87 13.60 -6.72
C VAL A 268 -15.58 12.12 -6.52
N ILE A 269 -15.54 11.34 -7.60
CA ILE A 269 -15.24 9.90 -7.54
C ILE A 269 -13.88 9.68 -6.89
N GLY A 270 -12.86 10.42 -7.32
CA GLY A 270 -11.51 10.33 -6.76
C GLY A 270 -11.45 10.69 -5.27
N GLU A 271 -12.14 11.76 -4.86
CA GLU A 271 -12.15 12.22 -3.47
C GLU A 271 -12.90 11.25 -2.55
N VAL A 272 -14.10 10.80 -2.93
CA VAL A 272 -14.86 9.81 -2.15
C VAL A 272 -14.07 8.53 -2.02
N ARG A 273 -13.52 8.00 -3.12
CA ARG A 273 -12.69 6.79 -3.09
C ARG A 273 -11.52 6.94 -2.11
N ALA A 274 -10.74 8.02 -2.23
CA ALA A 274 -9.55 8.22 -1.40
C ALA A 274 -9.91 8.32 0.09
N ARG A 275 -11.00 9.01 0.43
CA ARG A 275 -11.45 9.11 1.82
C ARG A 275 -12.03 7.78 2.35
N VAL A 276 -12.73 7.01 1.52
CA VAL A 276 -13.20 5.66 1.87
C VAL A 276 -12.03 4.72 2.15
N GLU A 277 -10.99 4.74 1.30
CA GLU A 277 -9.76 3.96 1.51
C GLU A 277 -9.01 4.37 2.80
N GLN A 278 -9.14 5.63 3.24
CA GLN A 278 -8.58 6.12 4.50
C GLN A 278 -9.37 5.66 5.73
N VAL A 279 -10.71 5.74 5.71
CA VAL A 279 -11.54 5.37 6.86
C VAL A 279 -11.73 3.85 6.99
N VAL A 280 -11.54 3.10 5.90
CA VAL A 280 -11.60 1.63 5.90
C VAL A 280 -10.27 1.04 5.46
N PRO A 281 -9.27 0.95 6.36
CA PRO A 281 -8.01 0.30 6.05
C PRO A 281 -8.24 -1.13 5.55
N GLY A 282 -7.81 -1.40 4.33
CA GLY A 282 -7.89 -2.74 3.72
C GLY A 282 -9.14 -3.06 2.93
N ILE A 283 -9.96 -2.04 2.66
CA ILE A 283 -10.99 -2.14 1.63
C ILE A 283 -10.35 -2.41 0.25
N ALA A 284 -10.94 -3.32 -0.52
CA ALA A 284 -10.54 -3.50 -1.91
C ALA A 284 -10.82 -2.23 -2.70
N THR A 285 -9.87 -1.80 -3.54
CA THR A 285 -10.05 -0.62 -4.42
C THR A 285 -11.35 -0.66 -5.21
N SER A 286 -11.74 -1.81 -5.75
CA SER A 286 -13.00 -1.96 -6.48
C SER A 286 -14.25 -1.72 -5.62
N ASN A 287 -14.19 -1.99 -4.32
CA ASN A 287 -15.27 -1.70 -3.37
C ASN A 287 -15.33 -0.21 -3.05
N ALA A 288 -14.18 0.44 -2.84
CA ALA A 288 -14.13 1.89 -2.65
C ALA A 288 -14.63 2.63 -3.92
N GLU A 289 -14.28 2.15 -5.11
CA GLU A 289 -14.80 2.66 -6.38
C GLU A 289 -16.32 2.47 -6.51
N SER A 290 -16.86 1.32 -6.10
CA SER A 290 -18.31 1.07 -6.13
C SER A 290 -19.08 2.03 -5.20
N ILE A 291 -18.56 2.29 -3.99
CA ILE A 291 -19.13 3.28 -3.07
C ILE A 291 -19.05 4.71 -3.65
N ALA A 292 -17.93 5.06 -4.28
CA ALA A 292 -17.78 6.37 -4.91
C ALA A 292 -18.76 6.58 -6.07
N LEU A 293 -18.98 5.54 -6.89
CA LEU A 293 -19.94 5.58 -7.99
C LEU A 293 -21.39 5.61 -7.48
N MET A 294 -21.69 4.93 -6.37
CA MET A 294 -22.98 5.02 -5.68
C MET A 294 -23.27 6.45 -5.24
N ALA A 295 -22.34 7.09 -4.52
CA ALA A 295 -22.47 8.48 -4.05
C ALA A 295 -22.69 9.47 -5.21
N VAL A 296 -21.95 9.32 -6.32
CA VAL A 296 -22.15 10.18 -7.50
C VAL A 296 -23.50 9.93 -8.16
N THR A 297 -23.96 8.68 -8.19
CA THR A 297 -25.30 8.35 -8.73
C THR A 297 -26.39 8.99 -7.88
N ASP A 298 -26.28 8.94 -6.55
CA ASP A 298 -27.20 9.61 -5.63
C ASP A 298 -27.21 11.12 -5.84
N TRP A 299 -26.04 11.74 -5.96
CA TRP A 299 -25.95 13.17 -6.26
C TRP A 299 -26.61 13.52 -7.60
N LEU A 300 -26.37 12.73 -8.65
CA LEU A 300 -26.97 12.94 -9.96
C LEU A 300 -28.51 12.83 -9.90
N GLN A 301 -29.05 11.94 -9.08
CA GLN A 301 -30.48 11.69 -8.95
C GLN A 301 -31.20 12.68 -8.02
N GLN A 302 -30.57 13.09 -6.91
CA GLN A 302 -31.24 13.73 -5.78
C GLN A 302 -30.81 15.17 -5.52
N CYS A 303 -29.61 15.58 -5.95
CA CYS A 303 -29.12 16.93 -5.69
C CYS A 303 -29.79 17.97 -6.60
N PRO A 304 -30.23 19.14 -6.11
CA PRO A 304 -30.79 20.18 -6.96
C PRO A 304 -29.74 20.96 -7.78
N LEU A 305 -28.45 20.80 -7.49
CA LEU A 305 -27.38 21.39 -8.29
C LEU A 305 -27.25 20.72 -9.65
N ASP A 306 -26.88 21.52 -10.64
CA ASP A 306 -26.79 21.10 -12.03
C ASP A 306 -25.54 21.67 -12.70
N PHE A 307 -25.14 21.05 -13.81
CA PHE A 307 -24.07 21.53 -14.66
C PHE A 307 -24.54 22.72 -15.50
N GLU A 308 -23.66 23.68 -15.80
CA GLU A 308 -24.01 24.74 -16.77
C GLU A 308 -24.21 24.15 -18.18
N GLU A 309 -25.08 24.79 -18.97
CA GLU A 309 -25.22 24.44 -20.38
C GLU A 309 -23.91 24.69 -21.12
N ALA A 310 -23.47 23.73 -21.94
CA ALA A 310 -22.31 23.93 -22.78
C ALA A 310 -22.62 25.04 -23.79
N GLY A 311 -22.03 26.22 -23.58
CA GLY A 311 -22.04 27.33 -24.54
C GLY A 311 -21.35 27.01 -25.86
#